data_AF-A0A1G2BUD6-F1
#
_entry.id   AF-A0A1G2BUD6-F1
#
_cell.length_a   1.000
_cell.length_b   1.000
_cell.length_c   1.000
_cell.angle_alpha   90.00
_cell.angle_beta   90.00
_cell.angle_gamma   90.00
#
_symmetry.space_group_name_H-M   'P 1'
#
loop_
_entity.id
_entity.type
_entity.pdbx_description
1 polymer ?
#
loop_
_entity_poly.entity_id
_entity_poly.type
_entity_poly.pdbx_seq_one_letter_code
_entity_poly.pdbx_strand_id
1 'polypeptide(L)'
;MPLSRASERITKKPFGIKITPQISPVQPERFSGFHTGTDFETFPEEQGEEVAVFAICAGKLAVKRIASGYGGVLAQNCILAGEPVAVVYGHIALGSVTAKVGDELKSGEQIAALGEPGIDTDGERKHLHLGIHKGSQVDIRGYVQNQSELGGWLDFSTSK
;
A
#
# COMPACT_ATOMS: atom_id res chain seq x y z
N MET A 1 0.79 -9.06 -9.40
CA MET A 1 1.36 -9.04 -8.03
C MET A 1 2.00 -7.68 -7.79
N PRO A 2 1.97 -7.12 -6.58
CA PRO A 2 2.49 -5.77 -6.31
C PRO A 2 4.02 -5.71 -6.20
N LEU A 3 4.64 -6.83 -5.81
CA LEU A 3 6.09 -7.03 -5.68
C LEU A 3 6.47 -8.44 -6.14
N SER A 4 7.73 -8.65 -6.49
CA SER A 4 8.29 -10.00 -6.64
C SER A 4 8.19 -10.76 -5.30
N ARG A 5 7.94 -12.07 -5.32
CA ARG A 5 7.87 -12.91 -4.10
C ARG A 5 6.91 -12.37 -3.03
N ALA A 6 5.83 -11.70 -3.43
CA ALA A 6 4.91 -10.97 -2.54
C ALA A 6 4.40 -11.81 -1.34
N SER A 7 4.12 -13.10 -1.53
CA SER A 7 3.64 -13.97 -0.44
C SER A 7 4.66 -14.18 0.69
N GLU A 8 5.94 -14.04 0.41
CA GLU A 8 7.02 -14.24 1.40
C GLU A 8 7.29 -12.98 2.23
N ARG A 9 6.69 -11.84 1.85
CA ARG A 9 6.99 -10.52 2.41
C ARG A 9 6.01 -10.07 3.51
N ILE A 10 4.89 -10.76 3.68
CA ILE A 10 3.85 -10.41 4.65
C ILE A 10 4.22 -11.00 6.01
N THR A 11 5.12 -10.34 6.74
CA THR A 11 5.69 -10.89 7.98
C THR A 11 5.37 -10.07 9.24
N LYS A 12 5.01 -8.79 9.10
CA LYS A 12 4.81 -7.88 10.24
C LYS A 12 3.37 -7.40 10.37
N LYS A 13 2.85 -6.67 9.38
CA LYS A 13 1.50 -6.07 9.44
C LYS A 13 0.59 -6.61 8.32
N PRO A 14 -0.02 -7.79 8.50
CA PRO A 14 -1.02 -8.29 7.56
C PRO A 14 -2.31 -7.46 7.61
N PHE A 15 -3.23 -7.70 6.68
CA PHE A 15 -4.57 -7.11 6.72
C PHE A 15 -5.31 -7.45 8.01
N GLY A 16 -6.02 -6.46 8.55
CA GLY A 16 -6.93 -6.61 9.68
C GLY A 16 -6.27 -6.76 11.04
N ILE A 17 -4.93 -6.77 11.14
CA ILE A 17 -4.25 -6.81 12.44
C ILE A 17 -4.61 -5.56 13.26
N LYS A 18 -4.94 -5.75 14.54
CA LYS A 18 -5.16 -4.64 15.47
C LYS A 18 -3.81 -4.09 15.93
N ILE A 19 -3.62 -2.79 15.75
CA ILE A 19 -2.41 -2.05 16.08
C ILE A 19 -2.73 -1.00 17.14
N THR A 20 -1.81 -0.85 18.09
CA THR A 20 -1.66 0.32 18.96
C THR A 20 -0.16 0.57 19.15
N PRO A 21 0.25 1.74 19.67
CA PRO A 21 1.65 2.01 20.00
C PRO A 21 2.29 0.93 20.89
N GLN A 22 1.51 0.23 21.71
CA GLN A 22 2.02 -0.78 22.65
C GLN A 22 2.14 -2.17 22.03
N ILE A 23 1.26 -2.52 21.08
CA ILE A 23 1.15 -3.91 20.57
C ILE A 23 1.63 -4.08 19.14
N SER A 24 2.00 -2.98 18.46
CA SER A 24 2.53 -3.06 17.11
C SER A 24 3.78 -3.94 17.06
N PRO A 25 3.89 -4.85 16.07
CA PRO A 25 5.11 -5.62 15.83
C PRO A 25 6.27 -4.77 15.29
N VAL A 26 5.99 -3.53 14.88
CA VAL A 26 6.97 -2.53 14.45
C VAL A 26 6.90 -1.34 15.39
N GLN A 27 8.06 -0.93 15.93
CA GLN A 27 8.18 0.18 16.87
C GLN A 27 9.19 1.21 16.37
N PRO A 28 9.00 2.51 16.67
CA PRO A 28 7.83 3.08 17.34
C PRO A 28 6.59 3.06 16.44
N GLU A 29 5.41 2.93 17.03
CA GLU A 29 4.13 3.07 16.33
C GLU A 29 3.34 4.27 16.88
N ARG A 30 2.75 5.06 15.98
CA ARG A 30 1.98 6.26 16.33
C ARG A 30 0.48 6.12 16.07
N PHE A 31 0.07 5.11 15.30
CA PHE A 31 -1.32 4.87 14.93
C PHE A 31 -1.99 3.82 15.82
N SER A 32 -3.32 3.85 15.83
CA SER A 32 -4.16 2.85 16.49
C SER A 32 -5.36 2.52 15.62
N GLY A 33 -5.72 1.24 15.55
CA GLY A 33 -6.85 0.75 14.78
C GLY A 33 -6.57 -0.62 14.15
N PHE A 34 -7.48 -1.05 13.30
CA PHE A 34 -7.33 -2.25 12.46
C PHE A 34 -6.70 -1.84 11.14
N HIS A 35 -5.61 -2.50 10.78
CA HIS A 35 -4.87 -2.23 9.56
C HIS A 35 -5.70 -2.57 8.31
N THR A 36 -5.92 -1.59 7.43
CA THR A 36 -6.79 -1.73 6.24
C THR A 36 -6.05 -2.24 5.01
N GLY A 37 -4.73 -2.36 5.09
CA GLY A 37 -3.87 -2.83 4.02
C GLY A 37 -3.04 -4.03 4.42
N THR A 38 -2.16 -4.44 3.52
CA THR A 38 -1.14 -5.45 3.77
C THR A 38 0.23 -4.81 3.57
N ASP A 39 1.09 -4.95 4.58
CA ASP A 39 2.48 -4.53 4.45
C ASP A 39 3.33 -5.66 3.87
N PHE A 40 4.12 -5.34 2.85
CA PHE A 40 5.10 -6.22 2.24
C PHE A 40 6.50 -5.72 2.59
N GLU A 41 7.19 -6.47 3.43
CA GLU A 41 8.57 -6.15 3.82
C GLU A 41 9.57 -6.34 2.67
N THR A 42 10.66 -5.62 2.77
CA THR A 42 11.88 -5.87 2.00
C THR A 42 12.71 -6.98 2.64
N PHE A 43 13.48 -7.71 1.82
CA PHE A 43 14.49 -8.63 2.32
C PHE A 43 15.73 -7.86 2.82
N PRO A 44 16.56 -8.45 3.68
CA PRO A 44 17.81 -7.82 4.13
C PRO A 44 18.71 -7.33 3.00
N GLU A 45 18.78 -8.08 1.90
CA GLU A 45 19.60 -7.73 0.73
C GLU A 45 19.07 -6.51 -0.05
N GLU A 46 17.79 -6.15 0.13
CA GLU A 46 17.12 -5.11 -0.64
C GLU A 46 17.13 -3.73 0.06
N GLN A 47 17.70 -3.62 1.26
CA GLN A 47 17.70 -2.36 2.01
C GLN A 47 18.40 -1.22 1.27
N GLY A 48 19.39 -1.52 0.42
CA GLY A 48 20.11 -0.52 -0.40
C GLY A 48 19.78 -0.56 -1.89
N GLU A 49 18.90 -1.46 -2.32
CA GLU A 49 18.62 -1.72 -3.74
C GLU A 49 17.25 -1.17 -4.15
N GLU A 50 17.09 -0.75 -5.41
CA GLU A 50 15.76 -0.36 -5.89
C GLU A 50 14.81 -1.57 -5.90
N VAL A 51 13.63 -1.41 -5.30
CA VAL A 51 12.57 -2.43 -5.30
C VAL A 51 11.37 -1.91 -6.08
N ALA A 52 11.13 -2.49 -7.26
CA ALA A 52 10.03 -2.11 -8.15
C ALA A 52 8.66 -2.52 -7.61
N VAL A 53 7.69 -1.59 -7.70
CA VAL A 53 6.29 -1.78 -7.34
C VAL A 53 5.45 -1.83 -8.61
N PHE A 54 4.55 -2.81 -8.68
CA PHE A 54 3.74 -3.09 -9.87
C PHE A 54 2.25 -2.90 -9.62
N ALA A 55 1.52 -2.40 -10.62
CA ALA A 55 0.07 -2.30 -10.55
C ALA A 55 -0.59 -3.68 -10.48
N ILE A 56 -1.50 -3.90 -9.53
CA ILE A 56 -2.19 -5.20 -9.38
C ILE A 56 -3.36 -5.38 -10.35
N CYS A 57 -3.87 -4.28 -10.91
CA CYS A 57 -5.00 -4.23 -11.84
C CYS A 57 -4.79 -3.08 -12.84
N ALA A 58 -5.48 -3.10 -13.97
CA ALA A 58 -5.48 -1.99 -14.92
C ALA A 58 -6.52 -0.93 -14.50
N GLY A 59 -6.17 0.34 -14.58
CA GLY A 59 -7.07 1.41 -14.18
C GLY A 59 -6.42 2.78 -14.14
N LYS A 60 -7.21 3.80 -13.79
CA LYS A 60 -6.76 5.19 -13.81
C LYS A 60 -6.04 5.57 -12.53
N LEU A 61 -4.90 6.24 -12.69
CA LEU A 61 -4.21 6.92 -11.59
C LEU A 61 -5.09 8.05 -11.05
N ALA A 62 -5.53 7.94 -9.81
CA ALA A 62 -6.44 8.88 -9.15
C ALA A 62 -5.73 9.80 -8.14
N VAL A 63 -4.70 9.30 -7.46
CA VAL A 63 -3.93 10.06 -6.47
C VAL A 63 -2.43 9.83 -6.67
N LYS A 64 -1.65 10.90 -6.58
CA LYS A 64 -0.18 10.89 -6.53
C LYS A 64 0.28 12.08 -5.70
N ARG A 65 0.71 11.85 -4.45
CA ARG A 65 1.11 12.93 -3.53
C ARG A 65 1.89 12.42 -2.32
N ILE A 66 2.36 13.34 -1.49
CA ILE A 66 2.78 13.04 -0.12
C ILE A 66 1.54 13.02 0.80
N ALA A 67 1.48 12.06 1.72
CA ALA A 67 0.45 11.94 2.74
C ALA A 67 1.05 11.52 4.09
N SER A 68 0.56 12.12 5.18
CA SER A 68 0.95 11.70 6.53
C SER A 68 0.50 10.26 6.77
N GLY A 69 1.41 9.44 7.29
CA GLY A 69 1.23 8.01 7.48
C GLY A 69 1.82 7.16 6.36
N TYR A 70 2.12 7.76 5.22
CA TYR A 70 2.60 7.04 4.04
C TYR A 70 3.93 7.57 3.51
N GLY A 71 4.16 8.87 3.58
CA GLY A 71 5.12 9.52 2.71
C GLY A 71 4.56 9.57 1.30
N GLY A 72 5.25 9.00 0.32
CA GLY A 72 4.75 8.88 -1.04
C GLY A 72 3.56 7.91 -1.12
N VAL A 73 2.47 8.37 -1.74
CA VAL A 73 1.28 7.57 -2.00
C VAL A 73 0.80 7.72 -3.44
N LEU A 74 0.48 6.57 -4.04
CA LEU A 74 -0.22 6.43 -5.31
C LEU A 74 -1.54 5.71 -5.05
N ALA A 75 -2.66 6.19 -5.60
CA ALA A 75 -3.88 5.40 -5.64
C ALA A 75 -4.47 5.34 -7.05
N GLN A 76 -4.97 4.19 -7.45
CA GLN A 76 -5.61 3.97 -8.74
C GLN A 76 -7.02 3.43 -8.55
N ASN A 77 -7.94 3.82 -9.42
CA ASN A 77 -9.25 3.23 -9.52
C ASN A 77 -9.23 2.15 -10.61
N CYS A 78 -9.59 0.92 -10.26
CA CYS A 78 -9.60 -0.20 -11.19
C CYS A 78 -10.78 -1.15 -10.93
N ILE A 79 -10.90 -2.18 -11.77
CA ILE A 79 -11.80 -3.31 -11.54
C ILE A 79 -10.96 -4.50 -11.07
N LEU A 80 -11.33 -5.10 -9.94
CA LEU A 80 -10.73 -6.31 -9.39
C LEU A 80 -11.83 -7.34 -9.13
N ALA A 81 -11.69 -8.54 -9.69
CA ALA A 81 -12.70 -9.60 -9.60
C ALA A 81 -14.13 -9.17 -10.02
N GLY A 82 -14.23 -8.24 -10.99
CA GLY A 82 -15.51 -7.73 -11.50
C GLY A 82 -16.10 -6.56 -10.70
N GLU A 83 -15.49 -6.19 -9.57
CA GLU A 83 -15.96 -5.12 -8.69
C GLU A 83 -15.06 -3.88 -8.79
N PRO A 84 -15.62 -2.66 -8.70
CA PRO A 84 -14.83 -1.45 -8.63
C PRO A 84 -14.07 -1.36 -7.30
N VAL A 85 -12.80 -1.00 -7.36
CA VAL A 85 -11.94 -0.79 -6.19
C VAL A 85 -11.02 0.41 -6.38
N ALA A 86 -10.60 0.99 -5.27
CA ALA A 86 -9.48 1.93 -5.19
C ALA A 86 -8.29 1.22 -4.53
N VAL A 87 -7.20 1.06 -5.28
CA VAL A 87 -5.96 0.42 -4.78
C VAL A 87 -4.97 1.51 -4.40
N VAL A 88 -4.45 1.44 -3.17
CA VAL A 88 -3.51 2.39 -2.57
C VAL A 88 -2.16 1.72 -2.41
N TYR A 89 -1.11 2.36 -2.92
CA TYR A 89 0.29 1.97 -2.79
C TYR A 89 1.00 3.08 -1.99
N GLY A 90 1.36 2.76 -0.76
CA GLY A 90 2.06 3.67 0.16
C GLY A 90 3.56 3.36 0.27
N HIS A 91 4.29 4.28 0.89
CA HIS A 91 5.73 4.15 1.14
C HIS A 91 6.56 4.01 -0.15
N ILE A 92 6.12 4.67 -1.22
CA ILE A 92 6.79 4.67 -2.52
C ILE A 92 7.67 5.91 -2.70
N ALA A 93 8.76 5.77 -3.45
CA ALA A 93 9.56 6.90 -3.88
C ALA A 93 8.75 7.74 -4.88
N LEU A 94 8.16 8.86 -4.46
CA LEU A 94 7.18 9.57 -5.28
C LEU A 94 7.78 10.10 -6.60
N GLY A 95 9.09 10.40 -6.59
CA GLY A 95 9.86 10.81 -7.76
C GLY A 95 10.05 9.72 -8.83
N SER A 96 9.90 8.44 -8.46
CA SER A 96 9.98 7.30 -9.40
C SER A 96 8.70 7.13 -10.23
N VAL A 97 7.59 7.73 -9.79
CA VAL A 97 6.30 7.62 -10.47
C VAL A 97 6.31 8.52 -11.71
N THR A 98 6.35 7.92 -12.90
CA THR A 98 6.36 8.65 -14.17
C THR A 98 4.95 9.06 -14.63
N ALA A 99 3.94 8.25 -14.31
CA ALA A 99 2.54 8.52 -14.61
C ALA A 99 1.99 9.76 -13.86
N LYS A 100 0.98 10.38 -14.44
CA LYS A 100 0.26 11.55 -13.92
C LYS A 100 -1.18 11.17 -13.58
N VAL A 101 -1.78 11.93 -12.66
CA VAL A 101 -3.20 11.76 -12.33
C VAL A 101 -4.04 11.88 -13.60
N GLY A 102 -4.91 10.88 -13.83
CA GLY A 102 -5.71 10.72 -15.04
C GLY A 102 -5.16 9.68 -16.03
N ASP A 103 -3.87 9.34 -15.96
CA ASP A 103 -3.25 8.35 -16.84
C ASP A 103 -3.77 6.94 -16.55
N GLU A 104 -3.81 6.11 -17.60
CA GLU A 104 -4.19 4.70 -17.51
C GLU A 104 -2.96 3.85 -17.18
N LEU A 105 -3.01 3.11 -16.08
CA LEU A 105 -1.99 2.15 -15.65
C LEU A 105 -2.40 0.75 -16.08
N LYS A 106 -1.45 -0.07 -16.54
CA LYS A 106 -1.71 -1.46 -16.94
C LYS A 106 -1.43 -2.42 -15.78
N SER A 107 -2.21 -3.51 -15.70
CA SER A 107 -1.90 -4.59 -14.76
C SER A 107 -0.49 -5.15 -15.04
N GLY A 108 0.32 -5.26 -13.99
CA GLY A 108 1.71 -5.73 -14.07
C GLY A 108 2.71 -4.69 -14.55
N GLU A 109 2.30 -3.45 -14.84
CA GLU A 109 3.20 -2.35 -15.14
C GLU A 109 3.95 -1.91 -13.87
N GLN A 110 5.24 -1.60 -13.99
CA GLN A 110 5.97 -0.93 -12.91
C GLN A 110 5.49 0.51 -12.79
N ILE A 111 4.93 0.85 -11.63
CA ILE A 111 4.30 2.15 -11.38
C ILE A 111 5.12 3.04 -10.44
N ALA A 112 6.02 2.43 -9.66
CA ALA A 112 6.90 3.11 -8.73
C ALA A 112 8.08 2.21 -8.33
N ALA A 113 9.00 2.75 -7.54
CA ALA A 113 9.90 2.04 -6.66
C ALA A 113 9.52 2.30 -5.19
N LEU A 114 9.94 1.43 -4.27
CA LEU A 114 9.81 1.69 -2.83
C LEU A 114 10.63 2.90 -2.40
N GLY A 115 10.10 3.65 -1.45
CA GLY A 115 10.77 4.79 -0.83
C GLY A 115 11.82 4.35 0.17
N GLU A 116 12.92 5.08 0.23
CA GLU A 116 13.87 4.95 1.34
C GLU A 116 13.31 5.58 2.63
N PRO A 117 13.76 5.14 3.82
CA PRO A 117 13.39 5.77 5.08
C PRO A 117 13.61 7.29 5.06
N GLY A 118 12.56 8.07 5.31
CA GLY A 118 12.59 9.52 5.15
C GLY A 118 11.24 10.07 4.66
N ILE A 119 11.28 11.07 3.76
CA ILE A 119 10.07 11.77 3.31
C ILE A 119 9.12 10.86 2.52
N ASP A 120 9.66 9.93 1.72
CA ASP A 120 8.87 9.01 0.89
C ASP A 120 8.19 7.90 1.70
N THR A 121 8.57 7.74 2.97
CA THR A 121 8.00 6.74 3.89
C THR A 121 7.36 7.37 5.12
N ASP A 122 7.46 8.69 5.28
CA ASP A 122 7.11 9.43 6.51
C ASP A 122 7.83 8.86 7.76
N GLY A 123 9.11 8.53 7.58
CA GLY A 123 10.00 7.99 8.60
C GLY A 123 9.83 6.49 8.87
N GLU A 124 8.92 5.80 8.17
CA GLU A 124 8.80 4.35 8.24
C GLU A 124 9.98 3.63 7.58
N ARG A 125 10.10 2.34 7.90
CA ARG A 125 11.02 1.42 7.20
C ARG A 125 10.67 1.30 5.71
N LYS A 126 11.61 0.77 4.93
CA LYS A 126 11.37 0.43 3.52
C LYS A 126 10.47 -0.79 3.38
N HIS A 127 9.23 -0.58 2.98
CA HIS A 127 8.22 -1.61 2.75
C HIS A 127 7.13 -1.06 1.82
N LEU A 128 6.28 -1.92 1.26
CA LEU A 128 5.07 -1.49 0.58
C LEU A 128 3.89 -1.59 1.53
N HIS A 129 3.07 -0.55 1.63
CA HIS A 129 1.70 -0.69 2.12
C HIS A 129 0.74 -0.81 0.93
N LEU A 130 -0.04 -1.89 0.87
CA LEU A 130 -1.08 -2.07 -0.14
C LEU A 130 -2.47 -2.10 0.48
N GLY A 131 -3.25 -1.04 0.28
CA GLY A 131 -4.66 -0.98 0.66
C GLY A 131 -5.57 -1.21 -0.54
N ILE A 132 -6.70 -1.91 -0.35
CA ILE A 132 -7.70 -2.11 -1.41
C ILE A 132 -9.07 -1.77 -0.85
N HIS A 133 -9.55 -0.57 -1.14
CA HIS A 133 -10.86 -0.11 -0.71
C HIS A 133 -11.92 -0.44 -1.76
N LYS A 134 -13.09 -0.91 -1.32
CA LYS A 134 -14.22 -1.23 -2.20
C LYS A 134 -14.86 0.04 -2.74
N GLY A 135 -15.28 0.00 -4.00
CA GLY A 135 -15.87 1.13 -4.70
C GLY A 135 -14.85 2.05 -5.36
N SER A 136 -15.34 3.04 -6.11
CA SER A 136 -14.51 3.96 -6.89
C SER A 136 -14.05 5.20 -6.12
N GLN A 137 -14.47 5.36 -4.87
CA GLN A 137 -14.02 6.44 -4.01
C GLN A 137 -12.68 6.06 -3.39
N VAL A 138 -11.68 6.91 -3.61
CA VAL A 138 -10.35 6.70 -3.05
C VAL A 138 -10.40 6.98 -1.55
N ASP A 139 -10.26 5.91 -0.76
CA ASP A 139 -9.99 5.98 0.67
C ASP A 139 -8.57 5.52 0.92
N ILE A 140 -7.77 6.38 1.54
CA ILE A 140 -6.37 6.09 1.89
C ILE A 140 -6.18 5.87 3.40
N ARG A 141 -7.24 5.66 4.18
CA ARG A 141 -7.06 5.37 5.61
C ARG A 141 -6.30 4.06 5.77
N GLY A 142 -5.10 4.10 6.34
CA GLY A 142 -4.30 2.90 6.67
C GLY A 142 -4.83 2.13 7.88
N TYR A 143 -5.73 2.75 8.67
CA TYR A 143 -6.35 2.15 9.83
C TYR A 143 -7.82 2.58 9.96
N VAL A 144 -8.67 1.64 10.36
CA VAL A 144 -10.05 1.91 10.80
C VAL A 144 -10.20 1.62 12.29
N GLN A 145 -11.10 2.32 12.97
CA GLN A 145 -11.21 2.18 14.43
C GLN A 145 -12.00 0.93 14.84
N ASN A 146 -13.03 0.57 14.08
CA ASN A 146 -13.86 -0.59 14.34
C ASN A 146 -13.57 -1.73 13.37
N GLN A 147 -13.53 -2.96 13.86
CA GLN A 147 -13.30 -4.14 13.03
C GLN A 147 -14.33 -4.29 11.90
N SER A 148 -15.59 -3.88 12.14
CA SER A 148 -16.66 -3.92 11.13
C SER A 148 -16.36 -3.06 9.90
N GLU A 149 -15.58 -1.99 10.05
CA GLU A 149 -15.19 -1.13 8.93
C GLU A 149 -14.23 -1.81 7.95
N LEU A 150 -13.53 -2.89 8.37
CA LEU A 150 -12.73 -3.73 7.46
C LEU A 150 -13.58 -4.35 6.35
N GLY A 151 -14.90 -4.46 6.53
CA GLY A 151 -15.82 -4.92 5.48
C GLY A 151 -15.80 -4.04 4.21
N GLY A 152 -15.34 -2.79 4.32
CA GLY A 152 -15.10 -1.89 3.18
C GLY A 152 -13.79 -2.14 2.43
N TRP A 153 -12.96 -3.07 2.88
CA TRP A 153 -11.63 -3.31 2.34
C TRP A 153 -11.47 -4.77 1.90
N LEU A 154 -10.52 -5.02 1.01
CA LEU A 154 -10.15 -6.36 0.56
C LEU A 154 -8.78 -6.75 1.11
N ASP A 155 -8.69 -7.99 1.57
CA ASP A 155 -7.42 -8.62 1.92
C ASP A 155 -6.75 -9.16 0.65
N PHE A 156 -5.63 -8.54 0.24
CA PHE A 156 -4.89 -8.98 -0.95
C PHE A 156 -4.42 -10.44 -0.86
N SER A 157 -4.16 -10.96 0.34
CA SER A 157 -3.66 -12.32 0.50
C SER A 157 -4.71 -13.38 0.12
N THR A 158 -6.00 -13.03 0.20
CA THR A 158 -7.13 -13.92 -0.09
C THR A 158 -7.94 -13.49 -1.31
N SER A 159 -7.78 -12.27 -1.81
CA SER A 159 -8.60 -11.66 -2.88
C SER A 159 -7.94 -11.72 -4.27
N LYS A 160 -7.22 -12.81 -4.57
CA LYS A 160 -6.51 -13.01 -5.85
C LYS A 160 -7.42 -13.45 -6.98
#